data_AF-A0A5N0E6U4-F1
#
_entry.id   AF-A0A5N0E6U4-F1
#
_cell.length_a   1.000
_cell.length_b   1.000
_cell.length_c   1.000
_cell.angle_alpha   90.00
_cell.angle_beta   90.00
_cell.angle_gamma   90.00
#
_symmetry.space_group_name_H-M   'P 1'
#
loop_
_entity.id
_entity.type
_entity.pdbx_description
1 polymer ?
#
loop_
_entity_poly.entity_id
_entity_poly.type
_entity_poly.pdbx_seq_one_letter_code
_entity_poly.pdbx_strand_id
1 'polypeptide(L)'
;MGEGPATRVSLSLPEGTAEAIRRRVGKREFSSFVTSAVERELRGMLLDEYIADHERRNGPLPEAERQRARDMFDHALGESGQWHEAS
;
A
#
# COMPACT_ATOMS: atom_id res chain seq x y z
N MET A 1 -6.01 2.33 -11.58
CA MET A 1 -4.75 1.55 -11.58
C MET A 1 -5.08 0.16 -12.07
N GLY A 2 -4.25 -0.39 -12.96
CA GLY A 2 -4.41 -1.76 -13.47
C GLY A 2 -5.74 -2.00 -14.21
N GLU A 3 -6.01 -1.27 -15.28
CA GLU A 3 -7.12 -1.60 -16.19
C GLU A 3 -6.61 -2.40 -17.39
N GLY A 4 -7.38 -3.42 -17.79
CA GLY A 4 -7.07 -4.26 -18.94
C GLY A 4 -6.34 -5.57 -18.61
N PRO A 5 -6.04 -6.39 -19.63
CA PRO A 5 -5.42 -7.70 -19.45
C PRO A 5 -3.97 -7.57 -18.94
N ALA A 6 -3.54 -8.58 -18.19
CA ALA A 6 -2.18 -8.65 -17.68
C ALA A 6 -1.15 -8.62 -18.83
N THR A 7 -0.27 -7.62 -18.81
CA THR A 7 0.85 -7.52 -19.74
C THR A 7 2.09 -8.18 -19.14
N ARG A 8 2.69 -9.12 -19.87
CA ARG A 8 3.93 -9.78 -19.41
C ARG A 8 5.09 -8.80 -19.49
N VAL A 9 5.68 -8.50 -18.35
CA VAL A 9 6.93 -7.74 -18.22
C VAL A 9 8.04 -8.67 -17.71
N SER A 10 9.28 -8.45 -18.16
CA SER A 10 10.44 -9.20 -17.69
C SER A 10 11.24 -8.34 -16.71
N LEU A 11 11.50 -8.87 -15.52
CA LEU A 11 12.26 -8.21 -14.47
C LEU A 11 13.05 -9.24 -13.68
N SER A 12 14.17 -8.81 -13.08
CA SER A 12 15.02 -9.65 -12.25
C SER A 12 14.76 -9.40 -10.78
N LEU A 13 14.68 -10.48 -10.00
CA LEU A 13 14.67 -10.44 -8.54
C LEU A 13 15.85 -11.27 -8.03
N PRO A 14 16.45 -10.91 -6.87
CA PRO A 14 17.35 -11.82 -6.18
C PRO A 14 16.69 -13.18 -5.98
N GLU A 15 17.40 -14.26 -6.28
CA GLU A 15 16.86 -15.63 -6.23
C GLU A 15 16.25 -15.94 -4.86
N GLY A 16 16.94 -15.58 -3.78
CA GLY A 16 16.46 -15.76 -2.42
C GLY A 16 15.11 -15.06 -2.15
N THR A 17 14.91 -13.87 -2.73
CA THR A 17 13.66 -13.11 -2.60
C THR A 17 12.53 -13.80 -3.36
N ALA A 18 12.78 -14.21 -4.61
CA ALA A 18 11.79 -14.93 -5.40
C ALA A 18 11.37 -16.24 -4.70
N GLU A 19 12.32 -17.00 -4.19
CA GLU A 19 12.04 -18.24 -3.48
C GLU A 19 11.32 -18.01 -2.14
N ALA A 20 11.68 -16.96 -1.40
CA ALA A 20 10.97 -16.59 -0.16
C ALA A 20 9.49 -16.25 -0.44
N ILE A 21 9.22 -15.48 -1.50
CA ILE A 21 7.85 -15.15 -1.91
C ILE A 21 7.11 -16.44 -2.32
N ARG A 22 7.70 -17.28 -3.17
CA ARG A 22 7.08 -18.55 -3.60
C ARG A 22 6.72 -19.45 -2.43
N ARG A 23 7.58 -19.55 -1.41
CA ARG A 23 7.29 -20.32 -0.19
C ARG A 23 6.15 -19.72 0.63
N ARG A 24 6.02 -18.40 0.66
CA ARG A 24 5.01 -17.69 1.47
C ARG A 24 3.62 -17.71 0.84
N VAL A 25 3.52 -17.46 -0.47
CA VAL A 25 2.23 -17.28 -1.16
C VAL A 25 1.86 -18.46 -2.09
N GLY A 26 2.82 -19.33 -2.40
CA GLY A 26 2.64 -20.40 -3.37
C GLY A 26 2.94 -20.00 -4.81
N LYS A 27 3.13 -20.99 -5.68
CA LYS A 27 3.58 -20.76 -7.07
C LYS A 27 2.56 -20.01 -7.93
N ARG A 28 1.26 -20.25 -7.71
CA ARG A 28 0.16 -19.66 -8.50
C ARG A 28 -0.13 -18.21 -8.10
N GLU A 29 0.14 -17.86 -6.84
CA GLU A 29 -0.12 -16.53 -6.30
C GLU A 29 1.05 -15.56 -6.47
N PHE A 30 2.19 -16.02 -7.00
CA PHE A 30 3.39 -15.19 -7.13
C PHE A 30 3.13 -13.91 -7.93
N SER A 31 2.46 -14.03 -9.08
CA SER A 31 2.16 -12.87 -9.92
C SER A 31 1.20 -11.91 -9.23
N SER A 32 0.14 -12.43 -8.60
CA SER A 32 -0.84 -11.64 -7.86
C SER A 32 -0.17 -10.86 -6.72
N PHE A 33 0.68 -11.54 -5.94
CA PHE A 33 1.45 -10.92 -4.88
C PHE A 33 2.33 -9.77 -5.38
N VAL A 34 3.08 -9.99 -6.47
CA VAL A 34 3.94 -8.95 -7.04
C VAL A 34 3.09 -7.78 -7.55
N THR A 35 2.00 -8.04 -8.27
CA THR A 35 1.08 -6.99 -8.73
C THR A 35 0.55 -6.16 -7.56
N SER A 36 0.02 -6.79 -6.51
CA SER A 36 -0.50 -6.06 -5.34
C SER A 36 0.59 -5.29 -4.60
N ALA A 37 1.81 -5.82 -4.53
CA ALA A 37 2.94 -5.12 -3.93
C ALA A 37 3.33 -3.87 -4.74
N VAL A 38 3.43 -4.00 -6.07
CA VAL A 38 3.77 -2.90 -6.97
C VAL A 38 2.69 -1.83 -6.98
N GLU A 39 1.41 -2.20 -7.01
CA GLU A 39 0.31 -1.24 -6.95
C GLU A 39 0.24 -0.48 -5.62
N ARG A 40 0.52 -1.16 -4.50
CA ARG A 40 0.60 -0.52 -3.19
C ARG A 40 1.74 0.50 -3.17
N GLU A 41 2.89 0.13 -3.71
CA GLU A 41 4.06 1.01 -3.80
C GLU A 41 3.76 2.24 -4.67
N LEU A 42 3.17 2.03 -5.86
CA LEU A 42 2.80 3.12 -6.76
C LEU A 42 1.77 4.07 -6.12
N ARG A 43 0.78 3.54 -5.38
CA ARG A 43 -0.14 4.37 -4.60
C ARG A 43 0.58 5.21 -3.57
N GLY A 44 1.57 4.65 -2.87
CA GLY A 44 2.41 5.37 -1.92
C GLY A 44 3.13 6.53 -2.57
N MET A 45 3.85 6.28 -3.67
CA MET A 45 4.58 7.31 -4.41
C MET A 45 3.68 8.47 -4.87
N LEU A 46 2.50 8.16 -5.42
CA LEU A 46 1.55 9.18 -5.85
C LEU A 46 0.97 9.98 -4.68
N LEU A 47 0.74 9.32 -3.55
CA LEU A 47 0.25 9.99 -2.35
C LEU A 47 1.31 10.95 -1.79
N ASP A 48 2.57 10.51 -1.75
CA ASP A 48 3.69 11.34 -1.31
C ASP A 48 3.86 12.57 -2.20
N GLU A 49 3.77 12.40 -3.52
CA GLU A 49 3.80 13.50 -4.48
C GLU A 49 2.66 14.49 -4.24
N TYR A 50 1.43 13.99 -4.04
CA TYR A 50 0.27 14.81 -3.77
C TYR A 50 0.39 15.61 -2.46
N ILE A 51 0.87 14.98 -1.40
CA ILE A 51 1.10 15.63 -0.10
C ILE A 51 2.16 16.71 -0.24
N ALA A 52 3.29 16.40 -0.90
CA ALA A 52 4.36 17.36 -1.11
C ALA A 52 3.89 18.58 -1.91
N ASP A 53 3.09 18.39 -2.95
CA ASP A 53 2.49 19.50 -3.71
C ASP A 53 1.54 20.34 -2.86
N HIS A 54 0.70 19.70 -2.05
CA HIS A 54 -0.20 20.39 -1.13
C HIS A 54 0.57 21.25 -0.12
N GLU A 55 1.59 20.69 0.54
CA GLU A 55 2.41 21.41 1.51
C GLU A 55 3.18 22.56 0.87
N ARG A 56 3.68 22.38 -0.36
CA ARG A 56 4.33 23.46 -1.13
C ARG A 56 3.39 24.63 -1.38
N ARG A 57 2.10 24.37 -1.64
CA ARG A 57 1.10 25.42 -1.94
C ARG A 57 0.51 26.10 -0.70
N ASN A 58 0.35 25.35 0.39
CA ASN A 58 -0.43 25.79 1.55
C ASN A 58 0.37 25.84 2.86
N GLY A 59 1.62 25.39 2.85
CA GLY A 59 2.39 25.10 4.05
C GLY A 59 2.04 23.73 4.66
N PRO A 60 2.86 23.25 5.61
CA PRO A 60 2.59 22.00 6.32
C PRO A 60 1.33 22.11 7.19
N LEU A 61 0.64 20.98 7.39
CA LEU A 61 -0.49 20.93 8.31
C LEU A 61 -0.02 21.23 9.75
N PRO A 62 -0.79 22.01 10.53
CA PRO A 62 -0.51 22.23 11.94
C PRO A 62 -0.44 20.91 12.72
N GLU A 63 0.47 20.82 13.69
CA GLU A 63 0.68 19.57 14.44
C GLU A 63 -0.57 19.08 15.17
N ALA A 64 -1.37 20.01 15.70
CA ALA A 64 -2.63 19.69 16.37
C ALA A 64 -3.62 18.98 15.42
N GLU A 65 -3.68 19.39 14.15
CA GLU A 65 -4.54 18.74 13.15
C GLU A 65 -4.02 17.36 12.78
N ARG A 66 -2.70 17.23 12.63
CA ARG A 66 -2.08 15.92 12.36
C ARG A 66 -2.33 14.95 13.50
N GLN A 67 -2.26 15.41 14.75
CA GLN A 67 -2.56 14.57 15.91
C GLN A 67 -4.02 14.17 15.94
N ARG A 68 -4.95 15.10 15.73
CA ARG A 68 -6.39 14.78 15.63
C ARG A 68 -6.69 13.74 14.55
N ALA A 69 -6.06 13.87 13.39
CA ALA A 69 -6.23 12.92 12.29
C ALA A 69 -5.71 11.53 12.67
N ARG A 70 -4.56 11.43 13.35
CA ARG A 70 -4.02 10.17 13.87
C ARG A 70 -4.96 9.52 14.88
N ASP A 71 -5.44 10.29 15.87
CA ASP A 71 -6.34 9.77 16.89
C ASP A 71 -7.63 9.20 16.28
N MET A 72 -8.20 9.90 15.30
CA MET A 72 -9.39 9.44 14.58
C MET A 72 -9.13 8.17 13.74
N PHE A 73 -7.96 8.11 13.09
CA PHE A 73 -7.56 6.95 12.30
C PHE A 73 -7.33 5.71 13.18
N ASP A 74 -6.62 5.88 14.29
CA ASP A 74 -6.36 4.83 15.27
C ASP A 74 -7.66 4.32 15.90
N HIS A 75 -8.60 5.22 16.20
CA HIS A 75 -9.94 4.85 16.67
C HIS A 75 -10.69 4.00 15.63
N ALA A 76 -10.79 4.49 14.38
CA ALA A 76 -11.49 3.77 13.32
C ALA A 76 -10.86 2.39 13.03
N LEU A 77 -9.53 2.28 13.07
CA LEU A 77 -8.84 1.01 12.88
C LEU A 77 -8.92 0.09 14.09
N GLY A 78 -8.86 0.63 15.31
CA GLY A 78 -9.09 -0.11 16.55
C GLY A 78 -10.52 -0.68 16.61
N GLU A 79 -11.49 0.08 16.13
CA GLU A 79 -12.87 -0.37 15.96
C GLU A 79 -13.02 -1.37 14.81
N SER A 80 -12.20 -1.31 13.76
CA SER A 80 -12.27 -2.28 12.64
C SER A 80 -11.82 -3.70 13.02
N GLY A 81 -11.11 -3.89 14.14
CA GLY A 81 -10.82 -5.22 14.71
C GLY A 81 -12.08 -5.98 15.15
N GLN A 82 -13.19 -5.27 15.40
CA GLN A 82 -14.49 -5.83 15.78
C GLN A 82 -15.28 -6.40 14.59
N TRP A 83 -14.96 -5.97 13.36
CA TRP A 83 -15.72 -6.33 12.16
C TRP A 83 -15.25 -7.63 11.50
N HIS A 84 -14.10 -8.18 11.92
CA HIS A 84 -13.58 -9.46 11.41
C HIS A 84 -13.99 -10.69 12.24
N GLU A 85 -14.61 -10.53 13.41
CA GLU A 85 -15.14 -11.65 14.23
C GLU A 85 -16.61 -12.00 13.93
N ALA A 86 -17.27 -11.25 13.05
CA ALA A 86 -18.64 -11.52 12.61
C ALA A 86 -18.68 -11.85 11.11
N SER A 87 -18.09 -12.97 10.69
CA SER A 87 -18.39 -13.66 9.41
C SER A 87 -17.93 -15.11 9.45
#